data_AF-A0A7V0MIZ3-F1
#
_entry.id   AF-A0A7V0MIZ3-F1
#
_cell.length_a   1.000
_cell.length_b   1.000
_cell.length_c   1.000
_cell.angle_alpha   90.00
_cell.angle_beta   90.00
_cell.angle_gamma   90.00
#
_symmetry.space_group_name_H-M   'P 1'
#
loop_
_entity.id
_entity.type
_entity.pdbx_description
1 polymer ?
#
loop_
_entity_poly.entity_id
_entity_poly.type
_entity_poly.pdbx_seq_one_letter_code
_entity_poly.pdbx_strand_id
1 'polypeptide(L)'
;MSEEHTEQEHFQPIPSPFDVRIQEADLYITHGLYDEAASAYQNLLEDIEEADLDSKEKNPLILLVQEKLNKALNKGSTGETELPPTMSQPEDEEVDPVRLFNQGLALKDVDLFEEAIAEFNRAAQAGHNQVESYEQCVECSLALEKFDLALEYLEKILGLDDLE
;
A
#
# COMPACT_ATOMS: atom_id res chain seq x y z
N MET A 1 0.51 -9.20 -51.64
CA MET A 1 0.77 -8.34 -50.47
C MET A 1 0.40 -9.20 -49.28
N SER A 2 1.39 -9.86 -48.69
CA SER A 2 1.21 -10.77 -47.58
C SER A 2 1.70 -10.02 -46.35
N GLU A 3 0.78 -9.69 -45.46
CA GLU A 3 1.06 -8.93 -44.24
C GLU A 3 1.76 -9.86 -43.25
N GLU A 4 3.07 -9.66 -43.11
CA GLU A 4 3.91 -10.25 -42.08
C GLU A 4 3.48 -9.65 -40.74
N HIS A 5 2.72 -10.41 -39.94
CA HIS A 5 2.42 -10.06 -38.57
C HIS A 5 3.70 -10.26 -37.76
N THR A 6 4.40 -9.16 -37.47
CA THR A 6 5.51 -9.15 -36.53
C THR A 6 4.92 -9.30 -35.13
N GLU A 7 4.96 -10.53 -34.61
CA GLU A 7 4.70 -10.82 -33.20
C GLU A 7 5.78 -10.09 -32.37
N GLN A 8 5.41 -8.93 -31.83
CA GLN A 8 6.21 -8.22 -30.84
C GLN A 8 6.14 -9.04 -29.55
N GLU A 9 7.06 -9.98 -29.39
CA GLU A 9 7.28 -10.63 -28.11
C GLU A 9 7.61 -9.55 -27.08
N HIS A 10 6.64 -9.30 -26.20
CA HIS A 10 6.77 -8.41 -25.06
C HIS A 10 7.74 -9.06 -24.07
N PHE A 11 9.03 -8.97 -24.36
CA PHE A 11 10.12 -9.49 -23.54
C PHE A 11 10.13 -8.66 -22.26
N GLN A 12 9.41 -9.13 -21.24
CA GLN A 12 9.58 -8.59 -19.90
C GLN A 12 11.03 -8.88 -19.50
N PRO A 13 11.88 -7.86 -19.30
CA PRO A 13 13.25 -8.10 -18.89
C PRO A 13 13.20 -8.92 -17.61
N ILE A 14 13.97 -10.01 -17.58
CA ILE A 14 14.06 -10.88 -16.41
C ILE A 14 14.44 -9.96 -15.24
N PRO A 15 13.59 -9.83 -14.21
CA PRO A 15 13.84 -8.92 -13.11
C PRO A 15 15.19 -9.28 -12.49
N SER A 16 16.03 -8.27 -12.28
CA SER A 16 17.32 -8.46 -11.64
C SER A 16 17.11 -9.09 -10.26
N PRO A 17 18.03 -9.91 -9.75
CA PRO A 17 17.94 -10.44 -8.39
C PRO A 17 17.74 -9.34 -7.34
N PHE A 18 18.24 -8.14 -7.63
CA PHE A 18 18.05 -6.95 -6.79
C PHE A 18 16.63 -6.37 -6.90
N ASP A 19 16.02 -6.37 -8.09
CA ASP A 19 14.65 -5.87 -8.29
C ASP A 19 13.63 -6.68 -7.48
N VAL A 20 13.81 -8.01 -7.44
CA VAL A 20 12.95 -8.90 -6.65
C VAL A 20 13.04 -8.56 -5.16
N ARG A 21 14.25 -8.28 -4.66
CA ARG A 21 14.46 -7.91 -3.26
C ARG A 21 13.95 -6.50 -2.94
N ILE A 22 13.97 -5.59 -3.90
CA ILE A 22 13.32 -4.28 -3.78
C ILE A 22 11.81 -4.46 -3.65
N GLN A 23 11.21 -5.31 -4.49
CA GLN A 23 9.77 -5.60 -4.42
C GLN A 23 9.37 -6.28 -3.10
N GLU A 24 10.19 -7.20 -2.60
CA GLU A 24 10.00 -7.81 -1.29
C GLU A 24 10.07 -6.76 -0.16
N ALA A 25 11.05 -5.85 -0.22
CA ALA A 25 11.15 -4.77 0.76
C ALA A 25 10.00 -3.75 0.65
N ASP A 26 9.52 -3.47 -0.57
CA ASP A 26 8.31 -2.67 -0.81
C ASP A 26 7.07 -3.36 -0.23
N LEU A 27 7.00 -4.70 -0.24
CA LEU A 27 5.93 -5.45 0.39
C LEU A 27 5.93 -5.22 1.91
N TYR A 28 7.08 -5.14 2.57
CA TYR A 28 7.12 -4.79 3.99
C TYR A 28 6.57 -3.37 4.24
N ILE A 29 6.89 -2.41 3.38
CA ILE A 29 6.28 -1.07 3.42
C ILE A 29 4.76 -1.17 3.24
N THR A 30 4.29 -2.06 2.37
CA THR A 30 2.85 -2.21 2.16
C THR A 30 2.12 -2.77 3.36
N HIS A 31 2.80 -3.60 4.15
CA HIS A 31 2.26 -4.18 5.38
C HIS A 31 2.48 -3.29 6.62
N GLY A 32 3.03 -2.08 6.45
CA GLY A 32 3.35 -1.18 7.56
C GLY A 32 4.56 -1.60 8.40
N LEU A 33 5.31 -2.60 7.94
CA LEU A 33 6.50 -3.15 8.59
C LEU A 33 7.72 -2.32 8.19
N TYR A 34 7.77 -1.06 8.67
CA TYR A 34 8.78 -0.09 8.25
C TYR A 34 10.20 -0.44 8.75
N ASP A 35 10.31 -1.05 9.93
CA ASP A 35 11.60 -1.46 10.50
C ASP A 35 12.19 -2.66 9.74
N GLU A 36 11.34 -3.63 9.37
CA GLU A 36 11.70 -4.78 8.55
C GLU A 36 12.05 -4.33 7.13
N ALA A 37 11.28 -3.39 6.55
CA ALA A 37 11.59 -2.79 5.26
C ALA A 37 12.95 -2.09 5.29
N ALA A 38 13.22 -1.28 6.31
CA ALA A 38 14.50 -0.59 6.47
C ALA A 38 15.67 -1.59 6.59
N SER A 39 15.49 -2.65 7.37
CA SER A 39 16.49 -3.72 7.51
C SER A 39 16.72 -4.45 6.18
N ALA A 40 15.66 -4.72 5.42
CA ALA A 40 15.75 -5.35 4.10
C ALA A 40 16.51 -4.47 3.10
N TYR A 41 16.24 -3.15 3.09
CA TYR A 41 16.97 -2.20 2.24
C TYR A 41 18.44 -2.04 2.63
N GLN A 42 18.77 -2.09 3.92
CA GLN A 42 20.15 -2.05 4.40
C GLN A 42 20.94 -3.28 3.95
N ASN A 43 20.38 -4.49 4.16
CA ASN A 43 21.01 -5.73 3.70
C ASN A 43 21.16 -5.73 2.17
N LEU A 44 20.15 -5.25 1.44
CA LEU A 44 20.22 -5.14 -0.01
C LEU A 44 21.31 -4.17 -0.47
N LEU A 45 21.49 -3.05 0.23
CA LEU A 45 22.55 -2.09 -0.07
C LEU A 45 23.94 -2.72 0.11
N GLU A 46 24.14 -3.47 1.19
CA GLU A 46 25.38 -4.23 1.44
C GLU A 46 25.63 -5.26 0.34
N ASP A 47 24.61 -6.02 -0.06
CA ASP A 47 24.74 -7.02 -1.13
C ASP A 47 25.01 -6.38 -2.50
N ILE A 48 24.44 -5.21 -2.80
CA ILE A 48 24.77 -4.43 -4.01
C ILE A 48 26.22 -3.91 -3.91
N GLU A 49 26.68 -3.53 -2.72
CA GLU A 49 28.05 -3.11 -2.45
C GLU A 49 29.07 -4.25 -2.60
N GLU A 50 28.71 -5.48 -2.26
CA GLU A 50 29.54 -6.67 -2.44
C GLU A 50 29.43 -7.28 -3.84
N ALA A 51 28.36 -7.00 -4.58
CA ALA A 51 28.17 -7.51 -5.93
C ALA A 51 29.25 -6.99 -6.89
N ASP A 52 29.76 -7.90 -7.73
CA ASP A 52 30.74 -7.64 -8.79
C ASP A 52 30.06 -6.99 -10.02
N LEU A 53 29.39 -5.86 -9.77
CA LEU A 53 28.70 -5.05 -10.76
C LEU A 53 29.53 -3.81 -11.13
N ASP A 54 29.42 -3.40 -12.39
CA ASP A 54 30.02 -2.14 -12.84
C ASP A 54 29.39 -0.95 -12.10
N SER A 55 30.20 0.07 -11.79
CA SER A 55 29.73 1.25 -11.05
C SER A 55 28.55 1.96 -11.75
N LYS A 56 28.41 1.82 -13.07
CA LYS A 56 27.29 2.39 -13.83
C LYS A 56 25.95 1.70 -13.57
N GLU A 57 25.95 0.41 -13.26
CA GLU A 57 24.75 -0.38 -12.97
C GLU A 57 24.44 -0.34 -11.47
N LYS A 58 25.49 -0.28 -10.65
CA LYS A 58 25.42 -0.20 -9.20
C LYS A 58 24.90 1.15 -8.67
N ASN A 59 25.39 2.25 -9.22
CA ASN A 59 25.03 3.59 -8.77
C ASN A 59 23.51 3.88 -8.81
N PRO A 60 22.76 3.59 -9.89
CA PRO A 60 21.32 3.82 -9.90
C PRO A 60 20.57 2.92 -8.90
N LEU A 61 21.02 1.67 -8.69
CA LEU A 61 20.43 0.77 -7.70
C LEU A 61 20.66 1.28 -6.27
N ILE A 62 21.88 1.70 -5.95
CA ILE A 62 22.23 2.29 -4.65
C ILE A 62 21.35 3.52 -4.37
N LEU A 63 21.23 4.43 -5.34
CA LEU A 63 20.42 5.64 -5.19
C LEU A 63 18.94 5.31 -4.94
N LEU A 64 18.38 4.36 -5.70
CA LEU A 64 17.00 3.92 -5.54
C LEU A 64 16.75 3.27 -4.17
N VAL A 65 17.65 2.38 -3.74
CA VAL A 65 17.56 1.70 -2.44
C VAL A 65 17.72 2.69 -1.28
N GLN A 66 18.64 3.65 -1.39
CA GLN A 66 18.81 4.71 -0.39
C GLN A 66 17.59 5.63 -0.28
N GLU A 67 16.96 5.98 -1.40
CA GLU A 67 15.70 6.76 -1.40
C GLU A 67 14.59 6.00 -0.66
N LYS A 68 14.41 4.73 -0.99
CA LYS A 68 13.41 3.86 -0.34
C LYS A 68 13.70 3.63 1.14
N LEU A 69 14.96 3.42 1.51
CA LEU A 69 15.40 3.32 2.90
C LEU A 69 15.09 4.60 3.68
N ASN A 70 15.41 5.76 3.13
CA ASN A 70 15.09 7.04 3.76
C ASN A 70 13.58 7.22 3.93
N LYS A 71 12.77 6.80 2.96
CA LYS A 71 11.31 6.80 3.07
C LYS A 71 10.81 5.88 4.19
N ALA A 72 11.38 4.66 4.29
CA ALA A 72 11.05 3.69 5.34
C ALA A 72 11.38 4.25 6.73
N LEU A 73 12.58 4.80 6.91
CA LEU A 73 13.05 5.37 8.18
C LEU A 73 12.26 6.61 8.60
N ASN A 74 11.91 7.48 7.65
CA ASN A 74 11.09 8.66 7.96
C ASN A 74 9.68 8.26 8.41
N LYS A 75 9.05 7.30 7.71
CA LYS A 75 7.73 6.75 8.08
C LYS A 75 7.74 5.98 9.41
N GLY A 76 8.83 5.29 9.75
CA GLY A 76 9.00 4.64 11.05
C GLY A 76 9.25 5.59 12.22
N SER A 77 9.76 6.81 11.96
CA SER A 77 10.04 7.81 13.01
C SER A 77 8.85 8.68 13.39
N THR A 78 7.89 8.84 12.48
CA THR A 78 6.57 9.42 12.78
C THR A 78 5.73 8.32 13.39
N GLY A 79 5.46 8.40 14.70
CA GLY A 79 4.49 7.55 15.38
C GLY A 79 3.05 7.85 14.94
N GLU A 80 2.81 7.76 13.64
CA GLU A 80 1.51 7.91 13.00
C GLU A 80 1.26 6.63 12.20
N THR A 81 0.31 5.86 12.72
CA THR A 81 -0.38 4.75 12.07
C THR A 81 -0.77 5.14 10.64
N GLU A 82 0.03 4.77 9.64
CA GLU A 82 -0.39 4.86 8.25
C GLU A 82 -0.74 3.46 7.72
N LEU A 83 -2.05 3.31 7.50
CA LEU A 83 -2.75 2.29 6.73
C LEU A 83 -2.00 1.89 5.44
N PRO A 84 -2.22 0.66 4.93
CA PRO A 84 -1.47 0.11 3.80
C PRO A 84 -1.64 0.93 2.50
N PRO A 85 -0.67 0.85 1.58
CA PRO A 85 -0.53 1.76 0.46
C PRO A 85 -1.58 1.49 -0.60
N THR A 86 -2.28 2.56 -0.95
CA THR A 86 -3.08 2.69 -2.16
C THR A 86 -2.20 2.45 -3.39
N MET A 87 -2.40 1.33 -4.09
CA MET A 87 -1.86 1.14 -5.43
C MET A 87 -2.78 1.81 -6.45
N SER A 88 -2.15 2.74 -7.19
CA SER A 88 -2.52 3.27 -8.52
C SER A 88 -3.60 4.36 -8.59
N GLN A 89 -3.13 5.59 -8.80
CA GLN A 89 -3.90 6.76 -9.26
C GLN A 89 -4.32 6.59 -10.74
N PRO A 90 -5.35 7.33 -11.22
CA PRO A 90 -5.06 8.66 -11.79
C PRO A 90 -6.04 9.76 -11.33
N GLU A 91 -5.46 10.93 -11.08
CA GLU A 91 -5.87 12.27 -11.54
C GLU A 91 -7.38 12.59 -11.68
N ASP A 92 -7.85 13.56 -10.87
CA ASP A 92 -8.98 14.47 -11.15
C ASP A 92 -10.35 13.84 -11.54
N GLU A 93 -10.78 12.78 -10.86
CA GLU A 93 -12.20 12.45 -10.82
C GLU A 93 -12.75 12.83 -9.45
N GLU A 94 -13.80 13.66 -9.42
CA GLU A 94 -14.59 13.97 -8.24
C GLU A 94 -15.13 12.62 -7.70
N VAL A 95 -14.40 12.00 -6.78
CA VAL A 95 -14.71 10.64 -6.33
C VAL A 95 -15.93 10.72 -5.43
N ASP A 96 -17.08 10.40 -6.01
CA ASP A 96 -18.37 10.36 -5.31
C ASP A 96 -18.26 9.44 -4.08
N PRO A 97 -18.50 9.94 -2.86
CA PRO A 97 -18.36 9.13 -1.66
C PRO A 97 -19.39 8.01 -1.54
N VAL A 98 -20.50 8.09 -2.29
CA VAL A 98 -21.42 6.96 -2.50
C VAL A 98 -20.76 5.85 -3.31
N ARG A 99 -19.94 6.19 -4.32
CA ARG A 99 -19.19 5.22 -5.13
C ARG A 99 -18.15 4.50 -4.28
N LEU A 100 -17.41 5.24 -3.46
CA LEU A 100 -16.42 4.68 -2.52
C LEU A 100 -17.06 3.64 -1.58
N PHE A 101 -18.20 3.98 -0.97
CA PHE A 101 -18.90 3.06 -0.08
C PHE A 101 -19.35 1.78 -0.80
N ASN A 102 -19.94 1.91 -1.99
CA ASN A 102 -20.34 0.74 -2.77
C ASN A 102 -19.16 -0.12 -3.24
N GLN A 103 -18.01 0.50 -3.56
CA GLN A 103 -16.78 -0.22 -3.86
C GLN A 103 -16.28 -0.99 -2.64
N GLY A 104 -16.31 -0.38 -1.44
CA GLY A 104 -16.01 -1.05 -0.18
C GLY A 104 -16.88 -2.29 0.05
N LEU A 105 -18.19 -2.19 -0.21
CA LEU A 105 -19.10 -3.35 -0.10
C LEU A 105 -18.72 -4.46 -1.07
N ALA A 106 -18.46 -4.12 -2.33
CA ALA A 106 -18.08 -5.10 -3.35
C ALA A 106 -16.75 -5.80 -3.02
N LEU A 107 -15.79 -5.08 -2.42
CA LEU A 107 -14.52 -5.63 -1.94
C LEU A 107 -14.72 -6.54 -0.73
N LYS A 108 -15.58 -6.14 0.22
CA LYS A 108 -15.96 -6.96 1.39
C LYS A 108 -16.61 -8.28 0.95
N ASP A 109 -17.49 -8.24 -0.04
CA ASP A 109 -18.18 -9.43 -0.58
C ASP A 109 -17.23 -10.46 -1.22
N VAL A 110 -16.02 -10.04 -1.60
CA VAL A 110 -14.96 -10.92 -2.13
C VAL A 110 -13.82 -11.14 -1.13
N ASP A 111 -14.07 -10.88 0.15
CA ASP A 111 -13.13 -11.06 1.28
C ASP A 111 -11.83 -10.22 1.18
N LEU A 112 -11.82 -9.17 0.35
CA LEU A 112 -10.73 -8.18 0.26
C LEU A 112 -10.92 -7.10 1.33
N PHE A 113 -10.78 -7.52 2.59
CA PHE A 113 -11.12 -6.70 3.76
C PHE A 113 -10.21 -5.48 3.94
N GLU A 114 -8.93 -5.56 3.59
CA GLU A 114 -8.00 -4.43 3.74
C GLU A 114 -8.34 -3.30 2.76
N GLU A 115 -8.64 -3.65 1.51
CA GLU A 115 -9.08 -2.73 0.48
C GLU A 115 -10.46 -2.18 0.78
N ALA A 116 -11.38 -3.02 1.30
CA ALA A 116 -12.70 -2.58 1.73
C ALA A 116 -12.60 -1.49 2.82
N ILE A 117 -11.75 -1.70 3.84
CA ILE A 117 -11.49 -0.71 4.91
C ILE A 117 -11.01 0.62 4.31
N ALA A 118 -10.12 0.59 3.32
CA ALA A 118 -9.60 1.80 2.70
C ALA A 118 -10.72 2.60 1.99
N GLU A 119 -11.58 1.94 1.23
CA GLU A 119 -12.69 2.59 0.52
C GLU A 119 -13.76 3.13 1.48
N PHE A 120 -14.13 2.36 2.51
CA PHE A 120 -15.04 2.83 3.55
C PHE A 120 -14.49 4.03 4.33
N ASN A 121 -13.21 4.02 4.67
CA ASN A 121 -12.59 5.14 5.37
C ASN A 121 -12.63 6.41 4.50
N ARG A 122 -12.34 6.30 3.20
CA ARG A 122 -12.44 7.44 2.26
C ARG A 122 -13.88 7.95 2.13
N ALA A 123 -14.88 7.07 2.08
CA ALA A 123 -16.30 7.45 2.07
C ALA A 123 -16.69 8.23 3.35
N ALA A 124 -16.23 7.74 4.51
CA ALA A 124 -16.45 8.35 5.81
C ALA A 124 -15.80 9.74 5.93
N GLN A 125 -14.56 9.89 5.44
CA GLN A 125 -13.83 11.17 5.43
C GLN A 125 -14.50 12.21 4.53
N ALA A 126 -15.15 11.76 3.46
CA ALA A 126 -15.97 12.60 2.58
C ALA A 126 -17.39 12.87 3.12
N GLY A 127 -17.72 12.36 4.31
CA GLY A 127 -18.98 12.63 5.00
C GLY A 127 -20.17 11.79 4.55
N HIS A 128 -19.97 10.76 3.71
CA HIS A 128 -21.05 9.86 3.31
C HIS A 128 -21.20 8.74 4.33
N ASN A 129 -22.41 8.63 4.91
CA ASN A 129 -22.77 7.59 5.88
C ASN A 129 -21.63 7.28 6.86
N GLN A 130 -21.10 8.33 7.51
CA GLN A 130 -19.81 8.25 8.21
C GLN A 130 -19.79 7.16 9.30
N VAL A 131 -20.86 7.06 10.09
CA VAL A 131 -21.03 6.01 11.11
C VAL A 131 -21.06 4.63 10.45
N GLU A 132 -21.93 4.40 9.48
CA GLU A 132 -22.05 3.12 8.77
C GLU A 132 -20.73 2.70 8.10
N SER A 133 -20.03 3.65 7.48
CA SER A 133 -18.72 3.41 6.87
C SER A 133 -17.69 2.95 7.89
N TYR A 134 -17.65 3.57 9.07
CA TYR A 134 -16.78 3.09 10.15
C TYR A 134 -17.24 1.76 10.75
N GLU A 135 -18.54 1.48 10.84
CA GLU A 135 -19.05 0.16 11.23
C GLU A 135 -18.58 -0.92 10.25
N GLN A 136 -18.60 -0.65 8.95
CA GLN A 136 -18.05 -1.55 7.94
C GLN A 136 -16.55 -1.77 8.12
N CYS A 137 -15.78 -0.73 8.48
CA CYS A 137 -14.36 -0.88 8.83
C CYS A 137 -14.16 -1.79 10.06
N VAL A 138 -15.02 -1.69 11.08
CA VAL A 138 -14.99 -2.56 12.26
C VAL A 138 -15.24 -4.01 11.86
N GLU A 139 -16.30 -4.29 11.08
CA GLU A 139 -16.61 -5.64 10.59
C GLU A 139 -15.43 -6.25 9.84
N CYS A 140 -14.84 -5.51 8.90
CA CYS A 140 -13.69 -5.95 8.12
C CYS A 140 -12.46 -6.17 9.00
N SER A 141 -12.23 -5.30 9.99
CA SER A 141 -11.09 -5.44 10.92
C SER A 141 -11.24 -6.67 11.82
N LEU A 142 -12.46 -6.98 12.26
CA LEU A 142 -12.76 -8.20 13.01
C LEU A 142 -12.56 -9.46 12.15
N ALA A 143 -12.97 -9.41 10.88
CA ALA A 143 -12.74 -10.52 9.93
C ALA A 143 -11.24 -10.79 9.69
N LEU A 144 -10.40 -9.74 9.77
CA LEU A 144 -8.94 -9.82 9.71
C LEU A 144 -8.27 -10.13 11.06
N GLU A 145 -9.04 -10.32 12.14
CA GLU A 145 -8.55 -10.47 13.52
C GLU A 145 -7.68 -9.27 14.01
N LYS A 146 -7.82 -8.09 13.39
CA LYS A 146 -7.14 -6.85 13.77
C LYS A 146 -7.95 -6.10 14.83
N PHE A 147 -7.97 -6.64 16.05
CA PHE A 147 -8.79 -6.12 17.15
C PHE A 147 -8.44 -4.68 17.55
N ASP A 148 -7.16 -4.31 17.52
CA ASP A 148 -6.73 -2.94 17.86
C ASP A 148 -7.31 -1.93 16.85
N LEU A 149 -7.25 -2.25 15.56
CA LEU A 149 -7.83 -1.42 14.50
C LEU A 149 -9.36 -1.32 14.61
N ALA A 150 -10.02 -2.43 14.97
CA ALA A 150 -11.47 -2.42 15.23
C ALA A 150 -11.84 -1.48 16.39
N LEU A 151 -11.04 -1.47 17.47
CA LEU A 151 -11.23 -0.56 18.60
C LEU A 151 -11.04 0.90 18.17
N GLU A 152 -10.02 1.23 17.38
CA GLU A 152 -9.83 2.59 16.86
C GLU A 152 -11.04 3.10 16.07
N TYR A 153 -11.67 2.26 15.24
CA TYR A 153 -12.87 2.65 14.51
C TYR A 153 -14.10 2.76 15.42
N LEU A 154 -14.24 1.92 16.45
CA LEU A 154 -15.29 2.06 17.45
C LEU A 154 -15.16 3.38 18.23
N GLU A 155 -13.93 3.77 18.60
CA GLU A 155 -13.66 5.06 19.23
C GLU A 155 -14.04 6.23 18.33
N LYS A 156 -13.78 6.14 17.02
CA LYS A 156 -14.23 7.13 16.03
C LYS A 156 -15.75 7.24 15.99
N ILE A 157 -16.47 6.12 15.96
CA ILE A 157 -17.94 6.12 15.96
C ILE A 157 -18.49 6.79 17.23
N LEU A 158 -17.98 6.40 18.40
CA LEU A 158 -18.39 6.98 19.68
C LEU A 158 -18.12 8.50 19.74
N GLY A 159 -17.00 8.95 19.17
CA GLY A 159 -16.67 10.37 19.07
C GLY A 159 -17.62 11.17 18.17
N LEU A 160 -18.37 10.53 17.27
CA LEU A 160 -19.37 11.19 16.42
C LEU A 160 -20.72 11.32 17.12
N ASP A 161 -21.11 10.34 17.94
CA ASP A 161 -22.34 10.38 18.73
C ASP A 161 -22.31 11.46 19.82
N ASP A 162 -21.11 11.80 20.33
CA ASP A 162 -20.94 12.89 21.30
C ASP A 162 -21.14 14.32 20.70
N LEU A 163 -21.41 14.43 19.38
CA LEU A 163 -21.56 15.68 18.64
C LEU A 163 -23.01 16.02 18.22
N GLU A 164 -24.01 15.19 18.56
CA GLU A 164 -25.45 15.46 18.31
C GLU A 164 -26.17 16.24 19.44
#